data_AF-A0A925G5D3-F1
#
_entry.id   AF-A0A925G5D3-F1
#
_cell.length_a   1.000
_cell.length_b   1.000
_cell.length_c   1.000
_cell.angle_alpha   90.00
_cell.angle_beta   90.00
_cell.angle_gamma   90.00
#
_symmetry.space_group_name_H-M   'P 1'
#
loop_
_entity.id
_entity.type
_entity.pdbx_description
1 polymer ?
#
loop_
_entity_poly.entity_id
_entity_poly.type
_entity_poly.pdbx_seq_one_letter_code
_entity_poly.pdbx_strand_id
1 'polypeptide(L)'
;MDIPKTLEDRLREGKVIPFVGAGVSMAVLDRQTDKRLFPGWRELLDRAAHRLEEETNGQHAAAVRALLNLPKPDYLEIARHAREGLSEPTWYEFLKDQFDCPRDRAKTESLKLAQAIWNLKSQLVITTNYDDVLQWALPPHVYPESW
;
A
#
# COMPACT_ATOMS: atom_id res chain seq x y z
N MET A 1 7.04 -0.03 -26.50
CA MET A 1 5.64 -0.22 -26.06
C MET A 1 4.94 1.06 -26.47
N ASP A 2 4.02 0.97 -27.43
CA ASP A 2 3.36 2.17 -27.97
C ASP A 2 2.12 2.46 -27.14
N ILE A 3 2.01 3.69 -26.64
CA ILE A 3 0.83 4.13 -25.88
C ILE A 3 -0.31 4.34 -26.88
N PRO A 4 -1.51 3.77 -26.67
CA PRO A 4 -2.63 3.96 -27.58
C PRO A 4 -2.95 5.45 -27.76
N LYS A 5 -3.07 5.89 -29.01
CA LYS A 5 -3.30 7.32 -29.33
C LYS A 5 -4.55 7.87 -28.64
N THR A 6 -5.59 7.04 -28.55
CA THR A 6 -6.83 7.35 -27.83
C THR A 6 -6.60 7.63 -26.34
N LEU A 7 -5.69 6.92 -25.68
CA LEU A 7 -5.36 7.18 -24.28
C LEU A 7 -4.63 8.52 -24.13
N GLU A 8 -3.67 8.82 -25.00
CA GLU A 8 -2.98 10.12 -24.98
C GLU A 8 -3.94 11.30 -25.13
N ASP A 9 -4.86 11.21 -26.09
CA ASP A 9 -5.79 12.29 -26.39
C ASP A 9 -6.76 12.49 -25.21
N ARG A 10 -7.26 11.40 -24.61
CA ARG A 10 -8.14 11.47 -23.42
C ARG A 10 -7.41 12.00 -22.18
N LEU A 11 -6.12 11.67 -22.01
CA LEU A 11 -5.28 12.25 -20.96
C LEU A 11 -5.11 13.77 -21.15
N ARG A 12 -4.83 14.23 -22.38
CA ARG A 12 -4.69 15.67 -22.70
C ARG A 12 -5.97 16.45 -22.47
N GLU A 13 -7.11 15.83 -22.76
CA GLU A 13 -8.46 16.35 -22.56
C GLU A 13 -8.93 16.29 -21.09
N GLY A 14 -8.18 15.65 -20.18
CA GLY A 14 -8.59 15.49 -18.79
C GLY A 14 -9.78 14.54 -18.58
N LYS A 15 -10.04 13.63 -19.52
CA LYS A 15 -11.19 12.70 -19.49
C LYS A 15 -10.89 11.33 -18.90
N VAL A 16 -9.68 11.14 -18.38
CA VAL A 16 -9.26 9.88 -17.74
C VAL A 16 -9.41 10.03 -16.23
N ILE A 17 -10.01 9.03 -15.60
CA ILE A 17 -10.06 8.90 -14.14
C ILE A 17 -9.05 7.81 -13.76
N PRO A 18 -7.94 8.14 -13.09
CA PRO A 18 -6.98 7.15 -12.64
C PRO A 18 -7.61 6.25 -11.58
N PHE A 19 -7.51 4.94 -11.78
CA PHE A 19 -7.75 3.93 -10.74
C PHE A 19 -6.40 3.35 -10.33
N VAL A 20 -5.99 3.62 -9.09
CA VAL A 20 -4.65 3.31 -8.61
C VAL A 20 -4.70 2.34 -7.43
N GLY A 21 -3.75 1.42 -7.39
CA GLY A 21 -3.62 0.44 -6.31
C GLY A 21 -2.30 0.59 -5.57
N ALA A 22 -1.95 -0.45 -4.80
CA ALA A 22 -0.80 -0.44 -3.87
C ALA A 22 0.55 -0.14 -4.54
N GLY A 23 0.66 -0.30 -5.87
CA GLY A 23 1.87 0.05 -6.62
C GLY A 23 2.35 1.49 -6.42
N VAL A 24 1.44 2.43 -6.15
CA VAL A 24 1.79 3.84 -5.87
C VAL A 24 2.51 3.95 -4.52
N SER A 25 1.96 3.32 -3.48
CA SER A 25 2.53 3.29 -2.14
C SER A 25 3.84 2.51 -2.08
N MET A 26 3.96 1.45 -2.86
CA MET A 26 5.18 0.64 -2.97
C MET A 26 6.38 1.39 -3.57
N ALA A 27 6.16 2.53 -4.23
CA ALA A 27 7.23 3.41 -4.71
C ALA A 27 7.79 4.34 -3.62
N VAL A 28 7.09 4.46 -2.48
CA VAL A 28 7.49 5.35 -1.39
C VAL A 28 8.58 4.70 -0.56
N LEU A 29 9.63 5.48 -0.29
CA LEU A 29 10.77 5.07 0.51
C LEU A 29 10.68 5.67 1.92
N ASP A 30 11.12 4.90 2.90
CA ASP A 30 11.34 5.35 4.26
C ASP A 30 12.59 6.25 4.29
N ARG A 31 12.46 7.42 4.90
CA ARG A 31 13.48 8.47 4.93
C ARG A 31 14.76 8.05 5.66
N GLN A 32 14.66 7.17 6.65
CA GLN A 32 15.80 6.77 7.46
C GLN A 32 16.52 5.58 6.86
N THR A 33 15.78 4.61 6.33
CA THR A 33 16.34 3.34 5.87
C THR A 33 16.57 3.24 4.37
N ASP A 34 15.99 4.17 3.58
CA ASP A 34 15.96 4.16 2.11
C ASP A 34 15.33 2.89 1.50
N LYS A 35 14.67 2.07 2.32
CA LYS A 35 13.87 0.91 1.90
C LYS A 35 12.43 1.35 1.64
N ARG A 36 11.62 0.47 1.04
CA ARG A 36 10.18 0.73 0.88
C ARG A 36 9.53 0.98 2.25
N LEU A 37 8.74 2.03 2.33
CA LEU A 37 8.01 2.39 3.54
C LEU A 37 6.89 1.37 3.83
N PHE A 38 6.18 0.96 2.78
CA PHE A 38 5.08 0.00 2.87
C PHE A 38 5.54 -1.41 2.49
N PRO A 39 5.03 -2.45 3.18
CA PRO A 39 5.40 -3.82 2.89
C PRO A 39 4.72 -4.32 1.62
N GLY A 40 5.41 -5.23 0.90
CA GLY A 40 4.73 -6.09 -0.07
C GLY A 40 3.98 -7.23 0.61
N TRP A 41 3.14 -7.97 -0.12
CA TRP A 41 2.34 -9.08 0.44
C TRP A 41 3.14 -10.10 1.26
N ARG A 42 4.28 -10.56 0.73
CA ARG A 42 5.16 -11.51 1.45
C ARG A 42 5.69 -10.93 2.75
N GLU A 43 6.13 -9.67 2.72
CA GLU A 43 6.69 -8.98 3.89
C GLU A 43 5.61 -8.69 4.93
N LEU A 44 4.41 -8.29 4.50
CA LEU A 44 3.26 -8.07 5.37
C LEU A 44 2.92 -9.35 6.15
N LEU A 45 2.85 -10.49 5.46
CA LEU A 45 2.49 -11.77 6.09
C LEU A 45 3.62 -12.34 6.95
N ASP A 46 4.88 -12.08 6.60
CA ASP A 46 6.01 -12.41 7.47
C ASP A 46 5.98 -11.57 8.76
N ARG A 47 5.65 -10.27 8.68
CA ARG A 47 5.42 -9.43 9.87
C ARG A 47 4.23 -9.93 10.70
N ALA A 48 3.17 -10.43 10.07
CA ALA A 48 2.04 -11.04 10.78
C ALA A 48 2.46 -12.32 11.53
N ALA A 49 3.35 -13.13 10.97
CA ALA A 49 3.92 -14.29 11.67
C ALA A 49 4.74 -13.88 12.90
N HIS A 50 5.53 -12.81 12.81
CA HIS A 50 6.23 -12.28 13.99
C HIS A 50 5.26 -11.81 15.07
N ARG A 51 4.19 -11.09 14.69
CA ARG A 51 3.15 -10.69 15.66
C ARG A 51 2.47 -11.90 16.31
N LEU A 52 2.19 -12.96 15.54
CA LEU A 52 1.64 -14.21 16.11
C LEU A 52 2.56 -14.86 17.14
N GLU A 53 3.88 -14.80 16.96
CA GLU A 53 4.86 -15.30 17.92
C GLU A 53 4.83 -14.48 19.23
N GLU A 54 4.71 -13.16 19.12
CA GLU A 54 4.57 -12.24 20.26
C GLU A 54 3.29 -12.50 21.06
N GLU A 55 2.17 -12.82 20.38
CA GLU A 55 0.89 -13.18 20.99
C GLU A 55 0.84 -14.65 21.48
N THR A 56 1.98 -15.35 21.54
CA THR A 56 2.13 -16.77 21.95
C THR A 56 1.39 -17.78 21.07
N ASN A 57 0.98 -17.40 19.86
CA ASN A 57 0.28 -18.26 18.90
C ASN A 57 1.24 -18.92 17.88
N GLY A 58 2.20 -19.69 18.41
CA GLY A 58 3.30 -20.26 17.62
C GLY A 58 2.86 -21.24 16.51
N GLN A 59 1.70 -21.90 16.65
CA GLN A 59 1.20 -22.83 15.63
C GLN A 59 0.76 -22.08 14.37
N HIS A 60 0.00 -20.99 14.51
CA HIS A 60 -0.40 -20.15 13.39
C HIS A 60 0.82 -19.45 12.76
N ALA A 61 1.79 -18.99 13.56
CA ALA A 61 3.03 -18.42 13.05
C ALA A 61 3.81 -19.40 12.17
N ALA A 62 3.99 -20.64 12.65
CA ALA A 62 4.66 -21.69 11.91
C ALA A 62 3.95 -22.02 10.59
N ALA A 63 2.61 -22.08 10.60
CA ALA A 63 1.81 -22.31 9.40
C ALA A 63 2.01 -21.19 8.36
N VAL A 64 1.93 -19.92 8.79
CA VAL A 64 2.15 -18.76 7.92
C VAL A 64 3.54 -18.81 7.29
N ARG A 65 4.60 -19.02 8.08
CA ARG A 65 5.97 -19.11 7.57
C ARG A 65 6.16 -20.27 6.60
N ALA A 66 5.60 -21.45 6.91
CA ALA A 66 5.68 -22.62 6.05
C ALA A 66 5.02 -22.38 4.68
N LEU A 67 3.81 -21.81 4.68
CA LEU A 67 3.07 -21.50 3.45
C LEU A 67 3.74 -20.39 2.63
N LEU A 68 4.34 -19.38 3.28
CA LEU A 68 5.13 -18.35 2.60
C LEU A 68 6.36 -18.93 1.88
N ASN A 69 6.93 -20.02 2.37
CA ASN A 69 8.11 -20.64 1.76
C ASN A 69 7.80 -21.53 0.54
N LEU A 70 6.52 -21.71 0.20
CA LEU A 70 6.15 -22.41 -1.02
C LEU A 70 6.63 -21.65 -2.28
N PRO A 71 6.98 -22.34 -3.38
CA PRO A 71 7.40 -21.70 -4.62
C PRO A 71 6.37 -20.74 -5.20
N LYS A 72 5.08 -21.03 -4.99
CA LYS A 72 3.94 -20.19 -5.36
C LYS A 72 3.01 -20.06 -4.15
N PRO A 73 3.28 -19.12 -3.23
CA PRO A 73 2.46 -18.94 -2.04
C PRO A 73 1.05 -18.47 -2.42
N ASP A 74 0.04 -19.08 -1.80
CA ASP A 74 -1.32 -18.55 -1.82
C ASP A 74 -1.47 -17.51 -0.70
N TYR A 75 -1.28 -16.24 -1.05
CA TYR A 75 -1.32 -15.16 -0.07
C TYR A 75 -2.68 -15.01 0.62
N LEU A 76 -3.78 -15.39 -0.04
CA LEU A 76 -5.11 -15.29 0.55
C LEU A 76 -5.28 -16.34 1.66
N GLU A 77 -4.84 -17.57 1.41
CA GLU A 77 -4.85 -18.64 2.41
C GLU A 77 -3.96 -18.29 3.60
N ILE A 78 -2.77 -17.77 3.33
CA ILE A 78 -1.82 -17.36 4.36
C ILE A 78 -2.41 -16.24 5.23
N ALA A 79 -3.06 -15.24 4.61
CA ALA A 79 -3.73 -14.17 5.34
C ALA A 79 -4.87 -14.69 6.21
N ARG A 80 -5.58 -15.75 5.78
CA ARG A 80 -6.62 -16.38 6.61
C ARG A 80 -6.02 -16.99 7.87
N HIS A 81 -4.95 -17.78 7.74
CA HIS A 81 -4.25 -18.33 8.90
C HIS A 81 -3.72 -17.25 9.85
N ALA A 82 -3.21 -16.14 9.29
CA ALA A 82 -2.74 -15.01 10.08
C ALA A 82 -3.88 -14.34 10.88
N ARG A 83 -4.99 -14.05 10.21
CA ARG A 83 -6.18 -13.42 10.81
C ARG A 83 -6.83 -14.30 11.87
N GLU A 84 -6.97 -15.60 11.61
CA GLU A 84 -7.52 -16.56 12.58
C GLU A 84 -6.66 -16.62 13.84
N GLY A 85 -5.33 -16.60 13.68
CA GLY A 85 -4.41 -16.66 14.81
C GLY A 85 -4.33 -15.37 15.62
N LEU A 86 -4.48 -14.21 14.99
CA LEU A 86 -4.42 -12.90 15.66
C LEU A 86 -5.76 -12.48 16.27
N SER A 87 -6.88 -13.11 15.91
CA SER A 87 -8.24 -12.62 16.17
C SER A 87 -8.55 -11.30 15.44
N GLU A 88 -9.85 -10.98 15.26
CA GLU A 88 -10.27 -9.81 14.47
C GLU A 88 -9.70 -8.47 14.97
N PRO A 89 -9.74 -8.14 16.29
CA PRO A 89 -9.26 -6.84 16.75
C PRO A 89 -7.75 -6.67 16.55
N THR A 90 -6.95 -7.66 16.92
CA THR A 90 -5.49 -7.58 16.76
C THR A 90 -5.07 -7.62 15.31
N TRP A 91 -5.81 -8.34 14.45
CA TRP A 91 -5.58 -8.29 13.00
C TRP A 91 -5.81 -6.89 12.43
N TYR A 92 -6.89 -6.22 12.86
CA TYR A 92 -7.16 -4.85 12.45
C TYR A 92 -6.05 -3.89 12.92
N GLU A 93 -5.68 -3.92 14.19
CA GLU A 93 -4.59 -3.07 14.72
C GLU A 93 -3.26 -3.37 14.01
N PHE A 94 -2.96 -4.65 13.76
CA PHE A 94 -1.79 -5.03 12.99
C PHE A 94 -1.79 -4.38 11.60
N LEU A 95 -2.88 -4.48 10.83
CA LEU A 95 -2.96 -3.88 9.50
C LEU A 95 -2.85 -2.35 9.56
N LYS A 96 -3.47 -1.73 10.57
CA LYS A 96 -3.36 -0.30 10.80
C LYS A 96 -1.91 0.11 11.03
N ASP A 97 -1.17 -0.60 11.88
CA ASP A 97 0.26 -0.35 12.13
C ASP A 97 1.12 -0.43 10.85
N GLN A 98 0.69 -1.22 9.86
CA GLN A 98 1.42 -1.37 8.59
C GLN A 98 1.13 -0.28 7.56
N PHE A 99 -0.06 0.32 7.59
CA PHE A 99 -0.52 1.23 6.53
C PHE A 99 -0.74 2.67 6.99
N ASP A 100 -1.02 2.88 8.27
CA ASP A 100 -1.18 4.21 8.89
C ASP A 100 0.20 4.78 9.29
N CYS A 101 1.03 5.05 8.27
CA CYS A 101 2.36 5.62 8.46
C CYS A 101 2.28 7.16 8.44
N PRO A 102 2.96 7.88 9.36
CA PRO A 102 2.99 9.33 9.28
C PRO A 102 3.83 9.82 8.09
N ARG A 103 3.44 10.96 7.51
CA ARG A 103 4.07 11.58 6.33
C ARG A 103 5.57 11.81 6.50
N ASP A 104 6.02 12.17 7.69
CA ASP A 104 7.41 12.53 7.99
C ASP A 104 8.41 11.38 7.81
N ARG A 105 7.92 10.13 7.92
CA ARG A 105 8.68 8.93 7.58
C ARG A 105 8.92 8.77 6.08
N ALA A 106 8.08 9.33 5.23
CA ALA A 106 8.23 9.23 3.79
C ALA A 106 9.32 10.17 3.25
N LYS A 107 10.23 9.62 2.44
CA LYS A 107 11.22 10.39 1.68
C LYS A 107 10.52 11.17 0.57
N THR A 108 10.55 12.51 0.63
CA THR A 108 9.78 13.39 -0.26
C THR A 108 10.05 13.11 -1.75
N GLU A 109 11.29 12.81 -2.13
CA GLU A 109 11.68 12.56 -3.52
C GLU A 109 11.08 11.25 -4.08
N SER A 110 10.63 10.35 -3.21
CA SER A 110 10.00 9.09 -3.60
C SER A 110 8.49 9.24 -3.93
N LEU A 111 7.88 10.39 -3.62
CA LEU A 111 6.46 10.67 -3.91
C LEU A 111 6.19 11.02 -5.39
N LYS A 112 7.20 10.98 -6.27
CA LYS A 112 7.10 11.39 -7.67
C LYS A 112 5.99 10.66 -8.44
N LEU A 113 5.76 9.38 -8.17
CA LEU A 113 4.68 8.62 -8.83
C LEU A 113 3.30 9.13 -8.39
N ALA A 114 3.09 9.34 -7.09
CA ALA A 114 1.84 9.91 -6.57
C ALA A 114 1.60 11.33 -7.10
N GLN A 115 2.66 12.15 -7.18
CA GLN A 115 2.61 13.48 -7.78
C GLN A 115 2.28 13.43 -9.27
N ALA A 116 2.86 12.49 -10.01
CA ALA A 116 2.58 12.32 -11.43
C ALA A 116 1.11 11.94 -11.69
N ILE A 117 0.50 11.16 -10.79
CA ILE A 117 -0.93 10.83 -10.85
C ILE A 117 -1.79 12.08 -10.70
N TRP A 118 -1.47 12.96 -9.74
CA TRP A 118 -2.19 14.23 -9.58
C TRP A 118 -1.96 15.22 -10.72
N ASN A 119 -0.84 15.12 -11.43
CA ASN A 119 -0.57 15.92 -12.61
C ASN A 119 -1.30 15.44 -13.86
N LEU A 120 -1.99 14.28 -13.80
CA LEU A 120 -3.00 13.95 -14.79
C LEU A 120 -4.12 14.98 -14.62
N LYS A 121 -4.59 15.62 -15.69
CA LYS A 121 -5.63 16.68 -15.65
C LYS A 121 -7.01 16.23 -15.13
N SER A 122 -7.07 15.09 -14.46
CA SER A 122 -8.25 14.56 -13.79
C SER A 122 -8.50 15.27 -12.47
N GLN A 123 -9.77 15.52 -12.16
CA GLN A 123 -10.18 16.07 -10.86
C GLN A 123 -10.50 14.98 -9.83
N LEU A 124 -10.43 13.70 -10.23
CA LEU A 124 -10.79 12.56 -9.40
C LEU A 124 -9.79 11.43 -9.58
N VAL A 125 -9.30 10.89 -8.45
CA VAL A 125 -8.50 9.66 -8.40
C VAL A 125 -9.28 8.65 -7.55
N ILE A 126 -9.41 7.42 -8.03
CA ILE A 126 -10.03 6.32 -7.29
C ILE A 126 -8.91 5.40 -6.82
N THR A 127 -8.92 5.02 -5.54
CA THR A 127 -7.91 4.13 -4.96
C THR A 127 -8.53 3.06 -4.08
N THR A 128 -7.87 1.90 -4.01
CA THR A 128 -8.18 0.84 -3.03
C THR A 128 -7.19 0.83 -1.86
N ASN A 129 -6.25 1.76 -1.83
CA ASN A 129 -5.23 1.83 -0.79
C ASN A 129 -5.83 2.45 0.48
N TYR A 130 -5.37 1.95 1.63
CA TYR A 130 -5.75 2.47 2.95
C TYR A 130 -4.79 3.53 3.46
N ASP A 131 -3.62 3.68 2.83
CA ASP A 131 -2.62 4.68 3.19
C ASP A 131 -2.91 6.07 2.61
N ASP A 132 -2.25 7.09 3.16
CA ASP A 132 -2.42 8.49 2.78
C ASP A 132 -1.43 8.97 1.71
N VAL A 133 -0.74 8.08 0.99
CA VAL A 133 0.32 8.48 0.03
C VAL A 133 -0.18 9.44 -1.05
N LEU A 134 -1.41 9.24 -1.54
CA LEU A 134 -2.01 10.16 -2.50
C LEU A 134 -2.30 11.51 -1.86
N GLN A 135 -2.78 11.53 -0.60
CA GLN A 135 -3.02 12.78 0.11
C GLN A 135 -1.73 13.57 0.34
N TRP A 136 -0.63 12.88 0.67
CA TRP A 136 0.69 13.48 0.85
C TRP A 136 1.26 14.16 -0.39
N ALA A 137 0.77 13.76 -1.57
CA ALA A 137 1.18 14.26 -2.86
C ALA A 137 0.16 15.24 -3.46
N LEU A 138 -0.91 15.60 -2.73
CA LEU A 138 -1.92 16.54 -3.19
C LEU A 138 -1.28 17.88 -3.54
N PRO A 139 -1.55 18.42 -4.75
CA PRO A 139 -1.13 19.77 -5.09
C PRO A 139 -1.86 20.81 -4.21
N PRO A 140 -1.24 21.97 -3.91
CA PRO A 140 -1.86 23.02 -3.10
C PRO A 140 -3.20 23.58 -3.61
N HIS A 141 -3.52 23.37 -4.89
CA HIS A 141 -4.78 23.85 -5.49
C HIS A 141 -5.90 22.79 -5.48
N VAL A 142 -5.63 21.58 -4.98
CA VAL A 142 -6.59 20.46 -4.88
C VAL A 142 -7.08 20.30 -3.43
N TYR A 143 -6.62 21.14 -2.48
CA TYR A 143 -7.15 21.12 -1.12
C TYR A 143 -8.66 21.41 -1.11
N PRO A 144 -9.50 20.50 -0.59
CA PRO A 144 -10.82 20.91 -0.13
C PRO A 144 -10.62 21.90 1.05
N GLU A 145 -11.39 22.97 1.09
CA GLU A 145 -11.24 24.07 2.09
C GLU A 145 -11.41 23.63 3.56
N SER A 146 -11.77 22.38 3.83
CA SER A 146 -11.77 21.79 5.17
C SER A 146 -12.01 20.28 5.09
N TRP A 147 -11.38 19.54 6.00
CA TRP A 147 -11.76 18.17 6.39
C TRP A 147 -12.40 18.22 7.77
#